data_AF-L8HT84-F1
#
_entry.id   AF-L8HT84-F1
#
_cell.length_a   1.000
_cell.length_b   1.000
_cell.length_c   1.000
_cell.angle_alpha   90.00
_cell.angle_beta   90.00
_cell.angle_gamma   90.00
#
_symmetry.space_group_name_H-M   'P 1'
#
loop_
_entity.id
_entity.type
_entity.pdbx_description
1 polymer ?
#
loop_
_entity_poly.entity_id
_entity_poly.type
_entity_poly.pdbx_seq_one_letter_code
_entity_poly.pdbx_strand_id
1 'polypeptide(L)'
;MAAPSPGPREILAPSPEAGRRAAASSSGHRGLLWRLRDKQCRLGLFEISPGHELHQVMCLMQAGLWAATQVSMDHPPTGLPTEEDFSEVLTQVHEGFELGTLAGPVFARLRRSLGLAEEDYQAALGPSRPYLQFLSTSKSKASFFLSHDQRFFLKTLRSREVQALLAHLPRYVHHLQRHPHSLLARVLGVHSLRVARGKKKYFIVMQSVFYPAGRISERYDIKGCEVSRWVEPAPEGSVLVLVLKDLNFQGKTINLGPQRSWFLRQMELDTAFLRELNVLDYSLLMAFQRLHEDERGSIDWGSSEETVTPLSAPRSIRGAQSAEESGAQNRRLLPDAPNALHIVDGPEHRYFLGLVDLTTVYGLRKRLEQLWKTLRYPGRTFSTVSPACYARRLCQWVEAHTE
;
A
#
# COMPACT_ATOMS: atom_id res chain seq x y z
N MET A 1 -65.91 38.58 -17.31
CA MET A 1 -67.10 37.83 -17.77
C MET A 1 -66.71 36.37 -17.97
N ALA A 2 -67.60 35.45 -17.64
CA ALA A 2 -67.68 34.02 -18.01
C ALA A 2 -66.39 33.16 -18.20
N ALA A 3 -66.27 32.10 -17.40
CA ALA A 3 -65.65 30.82 -17.79
C ALA A 3 -66.70 29.95 -18.56
N PRO A 4 -66.36 28.79 -19.16
CA PRO A 4 -66.14 27.54 -18.38
C PRO A 4 -65.13 26.52 -18.96
N SER A 5 -64.88 25.43 -18.19
CA SER A 5 -64.19 24.17 -18.59
C SER A 5 -65.22 23.15 -19.20
N PRO A 6 -64.94 21.85 -19.55
CA PRO A 6 -64.00 20.85 -18.98
C PRO A 6 -63.25 19.93 -20.02
N GLY A 7 -62.63 18.81 -19.54
CA GLY A 7 -61.81 17.84 -20.31
C GLY A 7 -62.59 16.80 -21.16
N PRO A 8 -62.08 15.55 -21.41
CA PRO A 8 -61.40 14.66 -20.45
C PRO A 8 -60.18 13.84 -21.02
N ARG A 9 -60.01 12.59 -20.55
CA ARG A 9 -58.83 11.69 -20.59
C ARG A 9 -58.63 10.86 -21.89
N GLU A 10 -57.50 10.14 -21.87
CA GLU A 10 -57.20 8.85 -22.54
C GLU A 10 -56.77 8.85 -24.02
N ILE A 11 -55.54 8.37 -24.26
CA ILE A 11 -55.10 7.79 -25.53
C ILE A 11 -54.35 6.49 -25.22
N LEU A 12 -54.90 5.38 -25.73
CA LEU A 12 -54.24 4.08 -25.76
C LEU A 12 -53.08 4.08 -26.78
N ALA A 13 -52.06 3.26 -26.54
CA ALA A 13 -51.20 2.78 -27.62
C ALA A 13 -52.02 1.86 -28.55
N PRO A 14 -51.71 1.83 -29.86
CA PRO A 14 -51.09 0.59 -30.33
C PRO A 14 -50.01 0.76 -31.43
N SER A 15 -49.13 -0.26 -31.51
CA SER A 15 -48.40 -0.70 -32.72
C SER A 15 -49.38 -1.20 -33.82
N PRO A 16 -48.97 -1.59 -35.06
CA PRO A 16 -47.61 -1.95 -35.52
C PRO A 16 -47.19 -1.44 -36.92
N GLU A 17 -45.94 -1.78 -37.28
CA GLU A 17 -45.41 -2.17 -38.61
C GLU A 17 -46.10 -1.71 -39.92
N ALA A 18 -45.32 -1.04 -40.80
CA ALA A 18 -44.87 -1.59 -42.10
C ALA A 18 -43.97 -0.59 -42.86
N GLY A 19 -43.08 -1.07 -43.75
CA GLY A 19 -42.45 -0.21 -44.77
C GLY A 19 -40.92 -0.30 -44.94
N ARG A 20 -40.36 -1.49 -45.22
CA ARG A 20 -38.98 -1.60 -45.74
C ARG A 20 -38.94 -1.25 -47.23
N ARG A 21 -38.01 -0.37 -47.65
CA ARG A 21 -37.05 -0.67 -48.74
C ARG A 21 -35.86 0.30 -48.71
N ALA A 22 -34.72 -0.16 -49.23
CA ALA A 22 -33.40 0.35 -48.89
C ALA A 22 -32.74 1.20 -49.99
N ALA A 23 -31.80 2.07 -49.59
CA ALA A 23 -30.66 2.46 -50.41
C ALA A 23 -29.41 2.76 -49.55
N ALA A 24 -28.36 1.96 -49.79
CA ALA A 24 -26.91 2.19 -49.59
C ALA A 24 -26.32 2.93 -48.35
N SER A 25 -25.36 2.21 -47.73
CA SER A 25 -24.09 2.69 -47.14
C SER A 25 -24.07 3.69 -45.96
N SER A 26 -23.83 3.15 -44.75
CA SER A 26 -22.66 3.52 -43.93
C SER A 26 -22.50 2.56 -42.74
N SER A 27 -21.72 1.49 -42.93
CA SER A 27 -21.25 0.65 -41.84
C SER A 27 -20.17 1.40 -41.04
N GLY A 28 -20.21 1.38 -39.70
CA GLY A 28 -18.97 1.62 -38.93
C GLY A 28 -19.00 2.26 -37.54
N HIS A 29 -20.11 2.85 -37.03
CA HIS A 29 -20.01 3.65 -35.79
C HIS A 29 -20.89 3.28 -34.59
N ARG A 30 -21.76 2.25 -34.66
CA ARG A 30 -22.62 1.86 -33.52
C ARG A 30 -22.32 0.49 -32.90
N GLY A 31 -21.49 -0.34 -33.53
CA GLY A 31 -20.99 -1.60 -32.94
C GLY A 31 -19.78 -1.44 -32.01
N LEU A 32 -19.08 -0.30 -32.09
CA LEU A 32 -17.82 -0.06 -31.37
C LEU A 32 -18.02 0.44 -29.92
N LEU A 33 -19.17 1.06 -29.62
CA LEU A 33 -19.43 1.73 -28.34
C LEU A 33 -19.99 0.82 -27.24
N TRP A 34 -20.50 -0.37 -27.59
CA TRP A 34 -21.11 -1.29 -26.61
C TRP A 34 -20.21 -2.44 -26.18
N ARG A 35 -19.18 -2.80 -26.97
CA ARG A 35 -18.16 -3.81 -26.58
C ARG A 35 -17.02 -3.26 -25.72
N LEU A 36 -17.14 -2.01 -25.27
CA LEU A 36 -16.23 -1.37 -24.30
C LEU A 36 -16.88 -1.13 -22.93
N ARG A 37 -18.10 -1.65 -22.71
CA ARG A 37 -18.87 -1.42 -21.48
C ARG A 37 -18.88 -2.59 -20.49
N ASP A 38 -18.16 -3.67 -20.81
CA ASP A 38 -18.08 -4.87 -19.99
C ASP A 38 -16.61 -5.31 -19.79
N LYS A 39 -15.84 -4.45 -19.10
CA LYS A 39 -14.60 -4.79 -18.41
C LYS A 39 -14.51 -3.96 -17.14
N GLN A 40 -14.32 -4.63 -16.00
CA GLN A 40 -14.37 -4.09 -14.64
C GLN A 40 -13.54 -2.80 -14.46
N CYS A 41 -14.22 -1.65 -14.38
CA CYS A 41 -13.61 -0.39 -13.96
C CYS A 41 -13.30 -0.41 -12.46
N ARG A 42 -12.17 -1.01 -12.08
CA ARG A 42 -11.63 -0.89 -10.72
C ARG A 42 -11.06 0.52 -10.50
N LEU A 43 -11.93 1.40 -9.99
CA LEU A 43 -11.58 2.19 -8.80
C LEU A 43 -10.27 3.02 -8.85
N GLY A 44 -10.00 3.80 -9.91
CA GLY A 44 -8.76 4.62 -10.00
C GLY A 44 -7.45 3.82 -10.05
N LEU A 45 -7.55 2.49 -10.22
CA LEU A 45 -6.50 1.49 -10.27
C LEU A 45 -6.61 0.74 -11.61
N PHE A 46 -5.80 1.15 -12.57
CA PHE A 46 -5.84 0.68 -13.95
C PHE A 46 -5.03 -0.60 -14.08
N GLU A 47 -5.62 -1.65 -14.65
CA GLU A 47 -4.87 -2.85 -15.01
C GLU A 47 -3.88 -2.52 -16.12
N ILE A 48 -2.61 -2.88 -15.91
CA ILE A 48 -1.57 -2.75 -16.92
C ILE A 48 -1.74 -3.90 -17.92
N SER A 49 -2.75 -3.76 -18.79
CA SER A 49 -3.11 -4.69 -19.87
C SER A 49 -2.17 -4.58 -21.08
N PRO A 50 -2.18 -5.53 -22.05
CA PRO A 50 -1.28 -5.51 -23.22
C PRO A 50 -1.19 -4.21 -24.05
N GLY A 51 -2.22 -3.36 -24.03
CA GLY A 51 -2.20 -2.05 -24.71
C GLY A 51 -1.61 -0.90 -23.88
N HIS A 52 -1.16 -1.14 -22.65
CA HIS A 52 -0.64 -0.11 -21.75
C HIS A 52 0.88 0.10 -21.95
N GLU A 53 1.33 1.36 -21.97
CA GLU A 53 2.74 1.74 -22.18
C GLU A 53 3.77 1.07 -21.26
N LEU A 54 3.36 0.57 -20.08
CA LEU A 54 4.24 -0.07 -19.11
C LEU A 54 4.16 -1.61 -19.17
N HIS A 55 3.23 -2.19 -19.92
CA HIS A 55 2.95 -3.63 -19.96
C HIS A 55 4.21 -4.46 -20.21
N GLN A 56 4.98 -4.12 -21.24
CA GLN A 56 6.21 -4.86 -21.55
C GLN A 56 7.18 -4.85 -20.36
N VAL A 57 7.41 -3.70 -19.73
CA VAL A 57 8.29 -3.58 -18.56
C VAL A 57 7.74 -4.40 -17.38
N MET A 58 6.43 -4.43 -17.18
CA MET A 58 5.79 -5.23 -16.14
C MET A 58 5.98 -6.72 -16.36
N CYS A 59 5.80 -7.23 -17.58
CA CYS A 59 6.04 -8.64 -17.89
C CYS A 59 7.48 -9.05 -17.57
N LEU A 60 8.49 -8.22 -17.89
CA LEU A 60 9.88 -8.48 -17.54
C LEU A 60 10.12 -8.45 -16.02
N MET A 61 9.45 -7.54 -15.30
CA MET A 61 9.49 -7.53 -13.83
C MET A 61 8.89 -8.81 -13.23
N GLN A 62 7.73 -9.26 -13.72
CA GLN A 62 7.05 -10.47 -13.22
C GLN A 62 7.85 -11.74 -13.52
N ALA A 63 8.38 -11.88 -14.74
CA ALA A 63 9.23 -13.01 -15.13
C ALA A 63 10.55 -13.06 -14.32
N GLY A 64 11.18 -11.90 -14.12
CA GLY A 64 12.36 -11.80 -13.26
C GLY A 64 12.06 -12.12 -11.81
N LEU A 65 11.02 -11.53 -11.21
CA LEU A 65 10.63 -11.78 -9.82
C LEU A 65 10.29 -13.25 -9.57
N TRP A 66 9.64 -13.91 -10.53
CA TRP A 66 9.38 -15.35 -10.49
C TRP A 66 10.68 -16.16 -10.35
N ALA A 67 11.65 -15.93 -11.24
CA ALA A 67 12.93 -16.64 -11.24
C ALA A 67 13.82 -16.28 -10.04
N ALA A 68 13.78 -15.04 -9.56
CA ALA A 68 14.52 -14.60 -8.38
C ALA A 68 13.98 -15.25 -7.10
N THR A 69 12.66 -15.39 -7.01
CA THR A 69 12.02 -16.07 -5.87
C THR A 69 12.25 -17.58 -5.93
N GLN A 70 12.25 -18.18 -7.12
CA GLN A 70 12.57 -19.61 -7.28
C GLN A 70 13.95 -19.96 -6.71
N VAL A 71 14.99 -19.17 -7.01
CA VAL A 71 16.33 -19.41 -6.45
C VAL A 71 16.34 -19.35 -4.92
N SER A 72 15.52 -18.46 -4.32
CA SER A 72 15.36 -18.36 -2.86
C SER A 72 14.54 -19.51 -2.24
N MET A 73 13.71 -20.20 -3.03
CA MET A 73 12.99 -21.41 -2.61
C MET A 73 13.89 -22.64 -2.72
N ASP A 74 14.67 -22.74 -3.81
CA ASP A 74 15.63 -23.82 -4.05
C ASP A 74 16.80 -23.79 -3.05
N HIS A 75 17.21 -22.58 -2.61
CA HIS A 75 18.32 -22.34 -1.68
C HIS A 75 17.86 -21.48 -0.49
N PRO A 76 17.01 -22.01 0.41
CA PRO A 76 16.43 -21.23 1.49
C PRO A 76 17.51 -20.84 2.51
N PRO A 77 17.60 -19.57 2.93
CA PRO A 77 18.66 -19.13 3.84
C PRO A 77 18.50 -19.73 5.25
N THR A 78 19.61 -20.22 5.79
CA THR A 78 19.72 -20.92 7.10
C THR A 78 20.53 -20.10 8.12
N GLY A 79 20.42 -20.41 9.41
CA GLY A 79 21.15 -19.71 10.48
C GLY A 79 20.72 -18.25 10.70
N LEU A 80 21.62 -17.45 11.28
CA LEU A 80 21.47 -15.99 11.42
C LEU A 80 21.96 -15.27 10.16
N PRO A 81 21.47 -14.05 9.85
CA PRO A 81 21.99 -13.26 8.73
C PRO A 81 23.45 -12.85 8.97
N THR A 82 24.28 -13.00 7.95
CA THR A 82 25.69 -12.56 7.96
C THR A 82 25.86 -11.17 7.32
N GLU A 83 27.02 -10.53 7.49
CA GLU A 83 27.34 -9.29 6.75
C GLU A 83 27.38 -9.51 5.22
N GLU A 84 27.73 -10.73 4.78
CA GLU A 84 27.70 -11.10 3.36
C GLU A 84 26.27 -11.07 2.82
N ASP A 85 25.29 -11.63 3.56
CA ASP A 85 23.85 -11.60 3.22
C ASP A 85 23.36 -10.17 2.89
N PHE A 86 23.83 -9.16 3.63
CA PHE A 86 23.42 -7.75 3.44
C PHE A 86 24.07 -7.09 2.21
N SER A 87 25.19 -7.63 1.74
CA SER A 87 25.94 -7.11 0.59
C SER A 87 25.69 -7.87 -0.72
N GLU A 88 25.05 -9.04 -0.65
CA GLU A 88 24.84 -9.93 -1.79
C GLU A 88 24.09 -9.26 -2.95
N VAL A 89 24.55 -9.48 -4.19
CA VAL A 89 23.85 -9.08 -5.42
C VAL A 89 23.85 -10.23 -6.43
N LEU A 90 22.78 -11.02 -6.44
CA LEU A 90 22.54 -12.02 -7.47
C LEU A 90 22.02 -11.33 -8.75
N THR A 91 22.64 -11.57 -9.91
CA THR A 91 22.13 -11.09 -11.21
C THR A 91 21.76 -12.26 -12.10
N GLN A 92 20.49 -12.35 -12.46
CA GLN A 92 19.93 -13.32 -13.39
C GLN A 92 19.83 -12.71 -14.79
N VAL A 93 20.33 -13.44 -15.79
CA VAL A 93 20.28 -13.06 -17.20
C VAL A 93 19.12 -13.80 -17.86
N HIS A 94 18.26 -13.07 -18.56
CA HIS A 94 17.11 -13.58 -19.29
C HIS A 94 17.19 -13.13 -20.76
N GLU A 95 16.33 -13.69 -21.60
CA GLU A 95 16.21 -13.23 -22.99
C GLU A 95 15.77 -11.75 -23.03
N GLY A 96 16.66 -10.87 -23.49
CA GLY A 96 16.39 -9.44 -23.64
C GLY A 96 16.46 -8.58 -22.37
N PHE A 97 16.72 -9.14 -21.18
CA PHE A 97 16.89 -8.36 -19.96
C PHE A 97 17.71 -9.06 -18.86
N GLU A 98 18.13 -8.30 -17.87
CA GLU A 98 18.75 -8.79 -16.64
C GLU A 98 17.96 -8.30 -15.43
N LEU A 99 17.77 -9.17 -14.44
CA LEU A 99 17.26 -8.82 -13.12
C LEU A 99 18.37 -9.00 -12.07
N GLY A 100 18.68 -7.95 -11.31
CA GLY A 100 19.52 -8.06 -10.12
C GLY A 100 18.66 -8.03 -8.85
N THR A 101 18.85 -8.98 -7.94
CA THR A 101 18.28 -9.03 -6.59
C THR A 101 19.37 -8.66 -5.59
N LEU A 102 19.07 -7.73 -4.67
CA LEU A 102 20.03 -7.15 -3.74
C LEU A 102 19.63 -7.53 -2.31
N ALA A 103 20.59 -8.02 -1.52
CA ALA A 103 20.41 -8.60 -0.19
C ALA A 103 19.32 -9.69 -0.13
N GLY A 104 19.32 -10.59 -1.12
CA GLY A 104 18.31 -11.64 -1.30
C GLY A 104 18.01 -12.45 -0.03
N PRO A 105 19.03 -13.06 0.61
CA PRO A 105 18.86 -13.83 1.85
C PRO A 105 18.21 -13.04 2.98
N VAL A 106 18.58 -11.76 3.15
CA VAL A 106 18.01 -10.89 4.20
C VAL A 106 16.51 -10.68 3.98
N PHE A 107 16.11 -10.41 2.75
CA PHE A 107 14.69 -10.22 2.44
C PHE A 107 13.88 -11.52 2.52
N ALA A 108 14.44 -12.66 2.12
CA ALA A 108 13.80 -13.96 2.34
C ALA A 108 13.63 -14.31 3.82
N ARG A 109 14.64 -14.05 4.67
CA ARG A 109 14.51 -14.17 6.14
C ARG A 109 13.43 -13.24 6.69
N LEU A 110 13.36 -11.99 6.21
CA LEU A 110 12.34 -11.03 6.63
C LEU A 110 10.93 -11.46 6.22
N ARG A 111 10.72 -11.90 4.97
CA ARG A 111 9.45 -12.49 4.50
C ARG A 111 9.02 -13.67 5.39
N ARG A 112 9.91 -14.63 5.63
CA ARG A 112 9.67 -15.76 6.54
C ARG A 112 9.28 -15.30 7.96
N SER A 113 9.95 -14.29 8.50
CA SER A 113 9.67 -13.77 9.85
C SER A 113 8.27 -13.15 9.99
N LEU A 114 7.74 -12.55 8.92
CA LEU A 114 6.38 -12.00 8.84
C LEU A 114 5.30 -13.08 8.63
N GLY A 115 5.70 -14.35 8.46
CA GLY A 115 4.81 -15.45 8.08
C GLY A 115 4.42 -15.44 6.60
N LEU A 116 5.25 -14.89 5.72
CA LEU A 116 5.06 -14.96 4.27
C LEU A 116 5.76 -16.20 3.71
N ALA A 117 5.00 -17.10 3.10
CA ALA A 117 5.54 -18.17 2.27
C ALA A 117 6.17 -17.60 1.00
N GLU A 118 7.28 -18.18 0.53
CA GLU A 118 7.94 -17.73 -0.70
C GLU A 118 7.08 -18.08 -1.92
N GLU A 119 6.33 -19.17 -1.85
CA GLU A 119 5.34 -19.63 -2.82
C GLU A 119 4.21 -18.61 -3.01
N ASP A 120 3.64 -18.10 -1.90
CA ASP A 120 2.60 -17.05 -1.92
C ASP A 120 3.14 -15.75 -2.52
N TYR A 121 4.37 -15.37 -2.16
CA TYR A 121 5.04 -14.18 -2.67
C TYR A 121 5.33 -14.30 -4.17
N GLN A 122 5.83 -15.45 -4.62
CA GLN A 122 6.08 -15.78 -6.02
C GLN A 122 4.76 -15.79 -6.82
N ALA A 123 3.69 -16.39 -6.30
CA ALA A 123 2.39 -16.47 -6.97
C ALA A 123 1.72 -15.10 -7.16
N ALA A 124 1.81 -14.22 -6.16
CA ALA A 124 1.23 -12.87 -6.19
C ALA A 124 2.02 -11.87 -7.08
N LEU A 125 3.34 -12.06 -7.21
CA LEU A 125 4.22 -11.24 -8.06
C LEU A 125 4.52 -11.88 -9.43
N GLY A 126 4.13 -13.13 -9.63
CA GLY A 126 4.37 -13.88 -10.85
C GLY A 126 3.60 -13.36 -12.06
N PRO A 127 3.84 -13.92 -13.26
CA PRO A 127 3.20 -13.51 -14.51
C PRO A 127 1.71 -13.90 -14.62
N SER A 128 1.10 -14.41 -13.54
CA SER A 128 -0.25 -14.99 -13.54
C SER A 128 -1.36 -13.97 -13.82
N ARG A 129 -1.18 -12.71 -13.41
CA ARG A 129 -2.17 -11.63 -13.54
C ARG A 129 -1.51 -10.26 -13.76
N PRO A 130 -2.15 -9.31 -14.46
CA PRO A 130 -1.61 -7.97 -14.63
C PRO A 130 -1.61 -7.20 -13.31
N TYR A 131 -0.53 -6.47 -13.07
CA TYR A 131 -0.44 -5.52 -11.96
C TYR A 131 -1.34 -4.31 -12.21
N LEU A 132 -1.61 -3.56 -11.13
CA LEU A 132 -2.42 -2.35 -11.13
C LEU A 132 -1.53 -1.11 -11.01
N GLN A 133 -1.88 -0.04 -11.72
CA GLN A 133 -1.30 1.29 -11.57
C GLN A 133 -2.38 2.26 -11.08
N PHE A 134 -2.06 3.10 -10.09
CA PHE A 134 -2.96 4.17 -9.65
C PHE A 134 -2.48 5.55 -10.10
N LEU A 135 -3.41 6.51 -10.16
CA LEU A 135 -3.11 7.91 -10.45
C LEU A 135 -2.37 8.58 -9.27
N SER A 136 -1.05 8.50 -9.30
CA SER A 136 -0.21 9.11 -8.25
C SER A 136 -0.15 10.63 -8.38
N THR A 137 -0.64 11.35 -7.36
CA THR A 137 -0.43 12.82 -7.24
C THR A 137 0.97 13.18 -6.70
N SER A 138 1.93 12.24 -6.76
CA SER A 138 3.28 12.40 -6.23
C SER A 138 4.16 13.26 -7.14
N LYS A 139 4.82 14.27 -6.57
CA LYS A 139 5.80 15.12 -7.26
C LYS A 139 7.07 14.38 -7.72
N SER A 140 7.29 13.14 -7.28
CA SER A 140 8.58 12.45 -7.35
C SER A 140 8.98 11.90 -8.74
N LYS A 141 8.02 11.79 -9.67
CA LYS A 141 8.10 11.02 -10.93
C LYS A 141 8.43 9.52 -10.73
N ALA A 142 8.29 8.98 -9.52
CA ALA A 142 8.38 7.55 -9.29
C ALA A 142 7.13 6.86 -9.85
N SER A 143 7.31 5.78 -10.59
CA SER A 143 6.23 4.86 -10.93
C SER A 143 5.90 4.00 -9.70
N PHE A 144 4.61 3.80 -9.48
CA PHE A 144 4.08 3.00 -8.40
C PHE A 144 3.12 1.98 -8.98
N PHE A 145 3.25 0.74 -8.52
CA PHE A 145 2.44 -0.39 -8.96
C PHE A 145 1.96 -1.17 -7.75
N LEU A 146 0.96 -2.00 -7.97
CA LEU A 146 0.36 -2.85 -6.96
C LEU A 146 0.15 -4.23 -7.58
N SER A 147 0.43 -5.31 -6.84
CA SER A 147 0.10 -6.67 -7.26
C SER A 147 -1.42 -6.79 -7.49
N HIS A 148 -1.84 -7.74 -8.32
CA HIS A 148 -3.25 -7.88 -8.71
C HIS A 148 -4.18 -8.11 -7.50
N ASP A 149 -3.68 -8.83 -6.48
CA ASP A 149 -4.35 -9.13 -5.21
C ASP A 149 -4.25 -8.00 -4.17
N GLN A 150 -3.54 -6.91 -4.49
CA GLN A 150 -3.34 -5.72 -3.65
C GLN A 150 -2.50 -5.92 -2.38
N ARG A 151 -1.84 -7.08 -2.22
CA ARG A 151 -0.98 -7.40 -1.06
C ARG A 151 0.37 -6.67 -1.11
N PHE A 152 0.93 -6.49 -2.31
CA PHE A 152 2.29 -5.98 -2.51
C PHE A 152 2.30 -4.73 -3.36
N PHE A 153 3.09 -3.76 -2.94
CA PHE A 153 3.26 -2.47 -3.57
C PHE A 153 4.69 -2.36 -4.10
N LEU A 154 4.84 -1.97 -5.37
CA LEU A 154 6.14 -1.83 -6.00
C LEU A 154 6.40 -0.36 -6.32
N LYS A 155 7.58 0.12 -5.94
CA LYS A 155 7.99 1.51 -6.13
C LYS A 155 9.32 1.58 -6.86
N THR A 156 9.40 2.35 -7.93
CA THR A 156 10.69 2.64 -8.59
C THR A 156 11.52 3.62 -7.77
N LEU A 157 12.82 3.32 -7.60
CA LEU A 157 13.77 4.14 -6.85
C LEU A 157 14.92 4.64 -7.73
N ARG A 158 15.52 5.76 -7.32
CA ARG A 158 16.79 6.24 -7.90
C ARG A 158 17.95 5.48 -7.25
N SER A 159 19.07 5.32 -7.97
CA SER A 159 20.27 4.62 -7.47
C SER A 159 20.71 5.07 -6.06
N ARG A 160 20.68 6.39 -5.79
CA ARG A 160 21.02 6.96 -4.48
C ARG A 160 20.07 6.56 -3.34
N GLU A 161 18.80 6.33 -3.65
CA GLU A 161 17.77 5.95 -2.67
C GLU A 161 17.91 4.46 -2.33
N VAL A 162 18.31 3.63 -3.30
CA VAL A 162 18.70 2.23 -3.07
C VAL A 162 19.99 2.13 -2.26
N GLN A 163 21.01 2.91 -2.58
CA GLN A 163 22.26 2.96 -1.81
C GLN A 163 22.00 3.34 -0.35
N ALA A 164 21.16 4.35 -0.10
CA ALA A 164 20.76 4.72 1.26
C ALA A 164 19.96 3.61 1.97
N LEU A 165 19.01 2.96 1.28
CA LEU A 165 18.23 1.86 1.83
C LEU A 165 19.12 0.68 2.25
N LEU A 166 20.05 0.25 1.39
CA LEU A 166 20.97 -0.85 1.68
C LEU A 166 21.95 -0.50 2.81
N ALA A 167 22.50 0.72 2.82
CA ALA A 167 23.34 1.22 3.91
C ALA A 167 22.63 1.33 5.27
N HIS A 168 21.29 1.25 5.29
CA HIS A 168 20.49 1.24 6.51
C HIS A 168 19.82 -0.13 6.77
N LEU A 169 19.96 -1.10 5.88
CA LEU A 169 19.26 -2.38 5.93
C LEU A 169 19.55 -3.19 7.22
N PRO A 170 20.80 -3.30 7.73
CA PRO A 170 21.06 -3.98 9.01
C PRO A 170 20.33 -3.32 10.19
N ARG A 171 20.36 -1.97 10.27
CA ARG A 171 19.67 -1.20 11.32
C ARG A 171 18.15 -1.33 11.21
N TYR A 172 17.62 -1.36 10.00
CA TYR A 172 16.19 -1.55 9.73
C TYR A 172 15.72 -2.94 10.15
N VAL A 173 16.42 -4.01 9.77
CA VAL A 173 16.10 -5.38 10.19
C VAL A 173 16.16 -5.51 11.72
N HIS A 174 17.20 -4.96 12.35
CA HIS A 174 17.31 -4.94 13.81
C HIS A 174 16.16 -4.18 14.49
N HIS A 175 15.75 -3.03 13.95
CA HIS A 175 14.61 -2.27 14.47
C HIS A 175 13.30 -3.07 14.39
N LEU A 176 13.04 -3.75 13.27
CA LEU A 176 11.86 -4.60 13.11
C LEU A 176 11.87 -5.82 14.05
N GLN A 177 13.04 -6.41 14.31
CA GLN A 177 13.19 -7.49 15.29
C GLN A 177 12.93 -7.02 16.72
N ARG A 178 13.42 -5.82 17.07
CA ARG A 178 13.23 -5.20 18.40
C ARG A 178 11.81 -4.67 18.62
N HIS A 179 11.14 -4.28 17.54
CA HIS A 179 9.80 -3.70 17.55
C HIS A 179 8.88 -4.42 16.55
N PRO A 180 8.39 -5.63 16.86
CA PRO A 180 7.48 -6.42 16.02
C PRO A 180 6.34 -5.60 15.41
N HIS A 181 5.66 -4.81 16.25
CA HIS A 181 4.51 -3.98 15.87
C HIS A 181 4.88 -2.62 15.26
N SER A 182 6.13 -2.43 14.82
CA SER A 182 6.56 -1.21 14.11
C SER A 182 5.64 -0.84 12.95
N LEU A 183 5.34 0.45 12.83
CA LEU A 183 4.54 1.01 11.76
C LEU A 183 5.33 1.18 10.45
N LEU A 184 6.63 0.88 10.43
CA LEU A 184 7.45 1.00 9.24
C LEU A 184 6.99 0.03 8.14
N ALA A 185 6.73 0.57 6.94
CA ALA A 185 6.38 -0.20 5.77
C ALA A 185 7.42 -1.32 5.50
N ARG A 186 6.94 -2.56 5.42
CA ARG A 186 7.78 -3.75 5.34
C ARG A 186 8.31 -3.90 3.91
N VAL A 187 9.59 -3.59 3.70
CA VAL A 187 10.29 -3.80 2.43
C VAL A 187 10.62 -5.29 2.31
N LEU A 188 10.14 -5.94 1.25
CA LEU A 188 10.19 -7.40 1.06
C LEU A 188 11.16 -7.84 -0.05
N GLY A 189 11.80 -6.89 -0.73
CA GLY A 189 12.79 -7.14 -1.76
C GLY A 189 13.29 -5.84 -2.41
N VAL A 190 14.57 -5.82 -2.75
CA VAL A 190 15.21 -4.73 -3.50
C VAL A 190 15.76 -5.32 -4.79
N HIS A 191 15.29 -4.78 -5.92
CA HIS A 191 15.61 -5.33 -7.23
C HIS A 191 16.05 -4.25 -8.21
N SER A 192 16.66 -4.70 -9.29
CA SER A 192 17.07 -3.87 -10.41
C SER A 192 16.76 -4.55 -11.72
N LEU A 193 16.32 -3.77 -12.70
CA LEU A 193 15.96 -4.24 -14.03
C LEU A 193 16.79 -3.51 -15.07
N ARG A 194 17.44 -4.26 -15.95
CA ARG A 194 18.16 -3.73 -17.12
C ARG A 194 17.63 -4.44 -18.37
N VAL A 195 16.72 -3.79 -19.08
CA VAL A 195 16.31 -4.21 -20.44
C VAL A 195 17.49 -4.00 -21.39
N ALA A 196 17.65 -4.85 -22.41
CA ALA A 196 18.79 -4.83 -23.35
C ALA A 196 19.08 -3.42 -23.89
N ARG A 197 20.36 -3.01 -23.82
CA ARG A 197 20.86 -1.66 -24.17
C ARG A 197 20.23 -0.48 -23.40
N GLY A 198 19.38 -0.76 -22.41
CA GLY A 198 18.69 0.24 -21.57
C GLY A 198 19.46 0.61 -20.30
N LYS A 199 19.01 1.69 -19.64
CA LYS A 199 19.54 2.10 -18.33
C LYS A 199 19.02 1.18 -17.22
N LYS A 200 19.91 0.78 -16.31
CA LYS A 200 19.54 0.03 -15.09
C LYS A 200 18.57 0.85 -14.25
N LYS A 201 17.34 0.37 -14.11
CA LYS A 201 16.30 0.89 -13.21
C LYS A 201 16.33 0.10 -11.91
N TYR A 202 15.85 0.70 -10.83
CA TYR A 202 15.70 0.02 -9.54
C TYR A 202 14.27 0.13 -9.05
N PHE A 203 13.82 -0.89 -8.33
CA PHE A 203 12.54 -0.89 -7.64
C PHE A 203 12.63 -1.68 -6.35
N ILE A 204 11.71 -1.41 -5.44
CA ILE A 204 11.51 -2.21 -4.23
C ILE A 204 10.10 -2.79 -4.24
N VAL A 205 9.96 -3.95 -3.65
CA VAL A 205 8.67 -4.53 -3.25
C VAL A 205 8.48 -4.23 -1.77
N MET A 206 7.30 -3.79 -1.39
CA MET A 206 6.90 -3.61 0.01
C MET A 206 5.50 -4.16 0.24
N GLN A 207 5.16 -4.48 1.49
CA GLN A 207 3.80 -4.81 1.87
C GLN A 207 2.89 -3.58 1.70
N SER A 208 1.69 -3.78 1.16
CA SER A 208 0.66 -2.75 1.08
C SER A 208 0.12 -2.44 2.48
N VAL A 209 0.13 -1.16 2.89
CA VAL A 209 -0.52 -0.71 4.13
C VAL A 209 -2.04 -0.80 4.03
N PHE A 210 -2.59 -0.60 2.83
CA PHE A 210 -4.03 -0.58 2.57
C PHE A 210 -4.54 -1.96 2.11
N TYR A 211 -4.24 -3.01 2.88
CA TYR A 211 -4.68 -4.37 2.60
C TYR A 211 -5.31 -5.03 3.85
N PRO A 212 -6.51 -5.65 3.74
CA PRO A 212 -7.35 -5.77 2.55
C PRO A 212 -8.05 -4.45 2.18
N ALA A 213 -8.00 -4.08 0.89
CA ALA A 213 -8.46 -2.77 0.42
C ALA A 213 -9.99 -2.59 0.30
N GLY A 214 -10.75 -3.69 0.37
CA GLY A 214 -12.12 -3.78 -0.16
C GLY A 214 -13.18 -2.96 0.56
N ARG A 215 -13.05 -2.74 1.88
CA ARG A 215 -14.00 -1.96 2.70
C ARG A 215 -13.43 -0.62 3.18
N ILE A 216 -12.28 -0.20 2.64
CA ILE A 216 -11.65 1.07 2.98
C ILE A 216 -12.41 2.23 2.30
N SER A 217 -13.10 3.03 3.12
CA SER A 217 -13.85 4.22 2.69
C SER A 217 -12.92 5.38 2.31
N GLU A 218 -11.91 5.65 3.14
CA GLU A 218 -11.05 6.83 3.00
C GLU A 218 -9.58 6.47 3.16
N ARG A 219 -8.70 7.20 2.46
CA ARG A 219 -7.23 7.01 2.46
C ARG A 219 -6.54 8.36 2.53
N TYR A 220 -5.49 8.45 3.33
CA TYR A 220 -4.73 9.67 3.61
C TYR A 220 -3.21 9.40 3.57
N ASP A 221 -2.46 10.36 3.02
CA ASP A 221 -1.01 10.52 3.14
C ASP A 221 -0.79 11.76 4.02
N ILE A 222 -0.24 11.59 5.22
CA ILE A 222 -0.07 12.66 6.22
C ILE A 222 1.42 12.93 6.47
N LYS A 223 1.81 14.21 6.62
CA LYS A 223 3.17 14.64 6.99
C LYS A 223 3.22 15.65 8.14
N GLY A 224 2.07 16.04 8.69
CA GLY A 224 1.91 17.08 9.70
C GLY A 224 2.27 18.47 9.17
N CYS A 225 1.99 18.80 7.91
CA CYS A 225 2.31 20.12 7.34
C CYS A 225 1.29 20.59 6.29
N GLU A 226 1.37 21.85 5.86
CA GLU A 226 0.37 22.44 4.95
C GLU A 226 0.78 22.51 3.47
N VAL A 227 2.06 22.82 3.17
CA VAL A 227 2.45 23.27 1.82
C VAL A 227 2.34 22.12 0.81
N SER A 228 1.42 22.26 -0.14
CA SER A 228 1.04 21.21 -1.12
C SER A 228 0.40 19.95 -0.50
N ARG A 229 -0.34 20.11 0.60
CA ARG A 229 -0.96 19.02 1.36
C ARG A 229 -2.50 19.01 1.29
N TRP A 230 -3.02 19.41 0.13
CA TRP A 230 -4.42 19.27 -0.28
C TRP A 230 -4.49 18.55 -1.62
N VAL A 231 -5.59 17.85 -1.87
CA VAL A 231 -5.98 17.23 -3.15
C VAL A 231 -7.48 17.51 -3.34
N GLU A 232 -7.90 17.81 -4.56
CA GLU A 232 -9.33 17.90 -4.89
C GLU A 232 -10.00 16.54 -4.63
N PRO A 233 -11.01 16.45 -3.74
CA PRO A 233 -11.72 15.21 -3.51
C PRO A 233 -12.44 14.72 -4.78
N ALA A 234 -12.67 13.42 -4.86
CA ALA A 234 -13.55 12.89 -5.90
C ALA A 234 -15.01 13.31 -5.59
N PRO A 235 -15.84 13.59 -6.60
CA PRO A 235 -17.26 13.89 -6.39
C PRO A 235 -17.98 12.78 -5.61
N GLU A 236 -19.04 13.13 -4.88
CA GLU A 236 -19.85 12.13 -4.18
C GLU A 236 -20.39 11.05 -5.15
N GLY A 237 -20.39 9.80 -4.70
CA GLY A 237 -20.72 8.64 -5.54
C GLY A 237 -19.65 8.27 -6.58
N SER A 238 -18.53 9.02 -6.68
CA SER A 238 -17.42 8.63 -7.54
C SER A 238 -16.75 7.35 -7.04
N VAL A 239 -16.50 6.43 -7.97
CA VAL A 239 -15.77 5.17 -7.73
C VAL A 239 -14.25 5.39 -7.61
N LEU A 240 -13.73 6.61 -7.78
CA LEU A 240 -12.29 6.85 -7.89
C LEU A 240 -11.59 6.85 -6.52
N VAL A 241 -10.70 5.88 -6.29
CA VAL A 241 -9.89 5.79 -5.07
C VAL A 241 -8.78 6.84 -5.09
N LEU A 242 -8.94 7.88 -4.28
CA LEU A 242 -7.90 8.88 -4.01
C LEU A 242 -7.20 8.62 -2.68
N VAL A 243 -5.93 9.04 -2.61
CA VAL A 243 -5.21 9.25 -1.36
C VAL A 243 -5.19 10.75 -1.09
N LEU A 244 -5.98 11.16 -0.10
CA LEU A 244 -6.13 12.54 0.37
C LEU A 244 -4.90 12.95 1.22
N LYS A 245 -4.83 14.22 1.65
CA LYS A 245 -3.68 14.77 2.39
C LYS A 245 -4.10 15.54 3.64
N ASP A 246 -3.14 16.08 4.39
CA ASP A 246 -3.30 16.73 5.70
C ASP A 246 -4.45 17.76 5.74
N LEU A 247 -4.57 18.62 4.72
CA LEU A 247 -5.61 19.65 4.67
C LEU A 247 -7.00 19.09 4.33
N ASN A 248 -7.08 17.88 3.77
CA ASN A 248 -8.34 17.15 3.59
C ASN A 248 -8.76 16.39 4.86
N PHE A 249 -7.91 16.32 5.89
CA PHE A 249 -8.18 15.66 7.17
C PHE A 249 -8.70 16.64 8.25
N GLN A 250 -8.73 17.94 7.96
CA GLN A 250 -9.16 18.95 8.92
C GLN A 250 -10.59 18.69 9.44
N GLY A 251 -10.77 18.77 10.75
CA GLY A 251 -12.04 18.48 11.42
C GLY A 251 -12.34 17.00 11.66
N LYS A 252 -11.39 16.08 11.39
CA LYS A 252 -11.51 14.65 11.70
C LYS A 252 -10.56 14.23 12.83
N THR A 253 -10.98 13.23 13.59
CA THR A 253 -10.21 12.60 14.67
C THR A 253 -10.16 11.09 14.45
N ILE A 254 -9.08 10.46 14.88
CA ILE A 254 -8.87 9.01 14.89
C ILE A 254 -9.23 8.50 16.29
N ASN A 255 -10.40 7.91 16.47
CA ASN A 255 -10.80 7.32 17.74
C ASN A 255 -10.20 5.91 17.88
N LEU A 256 -9.03 5.84 18.49
CA LEU A 256 -8.36 4.59 18.87
C LEU A 256 -8.73 4.18 20.30
N GLY A 257 -9.28 5.12 21.07
CA GLY A 257 -9.61 4.97 22.47
C GLY A 257 -8.38 4.43 23.22
N PRO A 258 -8.50 3.31 23.95
CA PRO A 258 -7.39 2.76 24.71
C PRO A 258 -6.12 2.41 23.91
N GLN A 259 -6.26 2.05 22.62
CA GLN A 259 -5.11 1.76 21.74
C GLN A 259 -4.27 3.02 21.41
N ARG A 260 -4.80 4.23 21.68
CA ARG A 260 -4.08 5.50 21.47
C ARG A 260 -2.73 5.52 22.17
N SER A 261 -2.67 5.06 23.41
CA SER A 261 -1.43 5.07 24.23
C SER A 261 -0.31 4.26 23.57
N TRP A 262 -0.63 3.05 23.10
CA TRP A 262 0.28 2.20 22.35
C TRP A 262 0.68 2.83 21.01
N PHE A 263 -0.28 3.36 20.26
CA PHE A 263 -0.02 3.94 18.93
C PHE A 263 0.90 5.16 18.99
N LEU A 264 0.69 6.07 19.94
CA LEU A 264 1.58 7.22 20.18
C LEU A 264 2.99 6.74 20.52
N ARG A 265 3.12 5.74 21.40
CA ARG A 265 4.42 5.17 21.75
C ARG A 265 5.14 4.51 20.57
N GLN A 266 4.40 3.79 19.72
CA GLN A 266 4.98 3.17 18.52
C GLN A 266 5.43 4.23 17.50
N MET A 267 4.65 5.30 17.32
CA MET A 267 5.03 6.46 16.52
C MET A 267 6.30 7.16 17.03
N GLU A 268 6.48 7.30 18.35
CA GLU A 268 7.74 7.81 18.93
C GLU A 268 8.94 6.94 18.56
N LEU A 269 8.82 5.62 18.74
CA LEU A 269 9.90 4.65 18.48
C LEU A 269 10.32 4.65 17.01
N ASP A 270 9.36 4.59 16.08
CA ASP A 270 9.64 4.53 14.65
C ASP A 270 10.16 5.86 14.11
N THR A 271 9.63 7.01 14.57
CA THR A 271 10.14 8.32 14.14
C THR A 271 11.49 8.67 14.77
N ALA A 272 11.79 8.19 15.98
CA ALA A 272 13.12 8.29 16.58
C ALA A 272 14.16 7.53 15.77
N PHE A 273 13.84 6.29 15.34
CA PHE A 273 14.68 5.49 14.45
C PHE A 273 14.91 6.19 13.10
N LEU A 274 13.86 6.67 12.43
CA LEU A 274 14.01 7.39 11.15
C LEU A 274 14.81 8.70 11.30
N ARG A 275 14.71 9.39 12.44
CA ARG A 275 15.52 10.54 12.79
C ARG A 275 17.01 10.17 12.93
N GLU A 276 17.34 9.04 13.56
CA GLU A 276 18.73 8.56 13.67
C GLU A 276 19.34 8.17 12.33
N LEU A 277 18.53 7.62 11.42
CA LEU A 277 18.93 7.39 10.02
C LEU A 277 19.00 8.69 9.19
N ASN A 278 18.71 9.85 9.79
CA ASN A 278 18.67 11.15 9.12
C ASN A 278 17.69 11.16 7.92
N VAL A 279 16.62 10.36 7.99
CA VAL A 279 15.55 10.26 6.99
C VAL A 279 14.48 11.31 7.25
N LEU A 280 13.89 11.86 6.18
CA LEU A 280 12.77 12.82 6.23
C LEU A 280 11.75 12.51 5.14
N ASP A 281 10.74 13.38 4.97
CA ASP A 281 9.74 13.31 3.91
C ASP A 281 8.91 12.00 3.89
N TYR A 282 9.00 11.16 4.93
CA TYR A 282 8.18 9.96 5.10
C TYR A 282 6.73 10.33 5.45
N SER A 283 5.76 9.60 4.92
CA SER A 283 4.33 9.83 5.20
C SER A 283 3.83 8.81 6.23
N LEU A 284 2.95 9.23 7.13
CA LEU A 284 2.00 8.30 7.74
C LEU A 284 0.86 8.08 6.72
N LEU A 285 0.78 6.87 6.17
CA LEU A 285 -0.43 6.43 5.48
C LEU A 285 -1.46 6.02 6.52
N MET A 286 -2.69 6.46 6.29
CA MET A 286 -3.84 6.17 7.13
C MET A 286 -5.04 5.82 6.24
N ALA A 287 -5.83 4.84 6.65
CA ALA A 287 -7.10 4.54 6.00
C ALA A 287 -8.17 4.11 7.01
N PHE A 288 -9.43 4.35 6.64
CA PHE A 288 -10.61 4.13 7.46
C PHE A 288 -11.47 3.02 6.86
N GLN A 289 -11.98 2.13 7.71
CA GLN A 289 -12.97 1.11 7.35
C GLN A 289 -13.98 1.03 8.49
N ARG A 290 -15.28 1.24 8.20
CA ARG A 290 -16.33 1.15 9.22
C ARG A 290 -16.52 -0.32 9.64
N LEU A 291 -16.52 -0.58 10.94
CA LEU A 291 -16.82 -1.90 11.48
C LEU A 291 -18.31 -2.21 11.35
N HIS A 292 -18.63 -3.43 10.92
CA HIS A 292 -19.98 -3.99 10.98
C HIS A 292 -20.36 -4.31 12.43
N GLU A 293 -21.65 -4.55 12.70
CA GLU A 293 -22.18 -4.72 14.07
C GLU A 293 -21.62 -5.98 14.76
N ASP A 294 -21.41 -7.06 14.01
CA ASP A 294 -20.75 -8.30 14.42
C ASP A 294 -19.25 -8.11 14.74
N GLU A 295 -18.56 -7.27 13.97
CA GLU A 295 -17.16 -6.92 14.24
C GLU A 295 -17.00 -6.08 15.52
N ARG A 296 -17.96 -5.17 15.82
CA ARG A 296 -17.92 -4.30 17.02
C ARG A 296 -18.03 -5.09 18.32
N GLY A 297 -18.92 -6.09 18.36
CA GLY A 297 -19.16 -6.90 19.55
C GLY A 297 -18.01 -7.84 19.95
N SER A 298 -17.02 -8.02 19.06
CA SER A 298 -15.83 -8.83 19.33
C SER A 298 -14.67 -8.05 19.97
N ILE A 299 -14.80 -6.72 20.11
CA ILE A 299 -13.80 -5.84 20.71
C ILE A 299 -14.12 -5.70 22.21
N ASP A 300 -13.97 -6.79 22.96
CA ASP A 300 -14.02 -6.72 24.42
C ASP A 300 -12.73 -6.04 24.92
N TRP A 301 -12.89 -4.85 25.51
CA TRP A 301 -11.78 -4.09 26.08
C TRP A 301 -11.49 -4.46 27.56
N GLY A 302 -12.17 -5.45 28.14
CA GLY A 302 -12.17 -5.64 29.59
C GLY A 302 -12.19 -7.08 30.10
N SER A 303 -11.05 -7.80 30.02
CA SER A 303 -10.64 -8.72 31.11
C SER A 303 -9.18 -9.17 30.99
N SER A 304 -8.29 -8.49 31.72
CA SER A 304 -7.01 -9.06 32.12
C SER A 304 -7.20 -9.86 33.42
N GLU A 305 -7.82 -11.02 33.30
CA GLU A 305 -7.79 -12.08 34.32
C GLU A 305 -7.98 -13.44 33.62
N GLU A 306 -7.29 -14.48 34.10
CA GLU A 306 -7.18 -15.76 33.41
C GLU A 306 -8.48 -16.56 33.44
N THR A 307 -9.18 -16.72 32.29
CA THR A 307 -9.96 -17.95 32.06
C THR A 307 -10.09 -18.28 30.58
N VAL A 308 -9.46 -19.38 30.14
CA VAL A 308 -9.74 -19.98 28.82
C VAL A 308 -11.03 -20.79 28.92
N THR A 309 -12.13 -20.29 28.35
CA THR A 309 -13.34 -21.08 28.10
C THR A 309 -13.50 -21.39 26.60
N PRO A 310 -13.29 -22.66 26.17
CA PRO A 310 -13.40 -23.02 24.76
C PRO A 310 -14.85 -23.34 24.38
N LEU A 311 -15.41 -22.64 23.39
CA LEU A 311 -16.68 -23.00 22.77
C LEU A 311 -16.51 -23.45 21.32
N SER A 312 -16.44 -24.78 21.19
CA SER A 312 -17.05 -25.56 20.10
C SER A 312 -16.58 -25.32 18.66
N ALA A 313 -15.39 -25.82 18.34
CA ALA A 313 -15.13 -26.40 17.02
C ALA A 313 -15.44 -27.92 17.05
N PRO A 314 -16.07 -28.52 16.02
CA PRO A 314 -16.19 -29.97 15.92
C PRO A 314 -14.82 -30.61 15.62
N ARG A 315 -14.57 -31.77 16.27
CA ARG A 315 -13.41 -32.67 16.08
C ARG A 315 -13.08 -32.86 14.59
N SER A 316 -11.83 -32.76 14.12
CA SER A 316 -10.70 -33.68 14.36
C SER A 316 -9.43 -33.11 13.69
N ILE A 317 -8.18 -33.57 13.92
CA ILE A 317 -7.66 -34.72 14.70
C ILE A 317 -6.37 -34.33 15.47
N ARG A 318 -5.55 -35.28 15.95
CA ARG A 318 -4.28 -35.04 16.66
C ARG A 318 -3.02 -35.48 15.90
N GLY A 319 -1.91 -34.77 16.13
CA GLY A 319 -0.53 -35.25 15.98
C GLY A 319 0.39 -34.22 15.31
N ALA A 320 1.45 -33.68 15.91
CA ALA A 320 1.97 -33.83 17.27
C ALA A 320 2.60 -32.49 17.75
N GLN A 321 2.80 -32.32 19.06
CA GLN A 321 3.42 -31.12 19.63
C GLN A 321 4.94 -31.12 19.43
N SER A 322 5.51 -29.98 19.04
CA SER A 322 6.94 -29.66 19.20
C SER A 322 7.13 -28.20 19.63
N ALA A 323 8.21 -27.93 20.36
CA ALA A 323 8.31 -26.74 21.21
C ALA A 323 8.90 -25.50 20.50
N GLU A 324 8.05 -24.70 19.84
CA GLU A 324 8.45 -23.43 19.17
C GLU A 324 7.59 -22.19 19.53
N GLU A 325 6.85 -22.20 20.64
CA GLU A 325 5.85 -21.14 20.90
C GLU A 325 6.41 -19.74 21.24
N SER A 326 7.70 -19.61 21.54
CA SER A 326 8.34 -18.27 21.70
C SER A 326 8.57 -17.51 20.38
N GLY A 327 8.36 -18.13 19.21
CA GLY A 327 8.54 -17.48 17.90
C GLY A 327 7.29 -16.77 17.33
N ALA A 328 6.14 -16.84 18.02
CA ALA A 328 4.83 -16.61 17.39
C ALA A 328 4.42 -15.14 17.15
N GLN A 329 5.08 -14.16 17.78
CA GLN A 329 4.60 -12.76 17.83
C GLN A 329 4.75 -11.95 16.52
N ASN A 330 5.51 -12.43 15.52
CA ASN A 330 5.71 -11.71 14.24
C ASN A 330 4.76 -12.12 13.10
N ARG A 331 3.87 -13.09 13.33
CA ARG A 331 2.83 -13.50 12.36
C ARG A 331 1.65 -12.52 12.51
N ARG A 332 0.99 -12.01 11.47
CA ARG A 332 0.34 -12.73 10.35
C ARG A 332 0.10 -11.80 9.13
N LEU A 333 -0.28 -12.40 7.98
CA LEU A 333 -0.24 -11.72 6.67
C LEU A 333 -1.41 -11.90 5.65
N LEU A 334 -2.53 -12.60 5.82
CA LEU A 334 -3.17 -13.40 6.87
C LEU A 334 -3.82 -14.61 6.19
N PRO A 335 -3.93 -15.77 6.87
CA PRO A 335 -4.95 -16.76 6.54
C PRO A 335 -6.28 -16.46 7.26
N ASP A 336 -6.29 -16.48 8.60
CA ASP A 336 -7.53 -16.48 9.40
C ASP A 336 -7.43 -15.58 10.66
N ALA A 337 -7.33 -14.25 10.54
CA ALA A 337 -7.43 -13.38 11.74
C ALA A 337 -7.89 -11.93 11.48
N PRO A 338 -8.46 -11.27 12.51
CA PRO A 338 -9.13 -9.97 12.37
C PRO A 338 -8.27 -8.75 12.72
N ASN A 339 -6.93 -8.82 12.75
CA ASN A 339 -6.05 -7.64 12.68
C ASN A 339 -4.67 -8.02 12.13
N ALA A 340 -4.28 -7.41 11.01
CA ALA A 340 -2.97 -7.60 10.38
C ALA A 340 -1.93 -6.65 10.96
N LEU A 341 -0.66 -6.87 10.63
CA LEU A 341 0.38 -5.87 10.83
C LEU A 341 -0.02 -4.57 10.09
N HIS A 342 0.02 -3.43 10.80
CA HIS A 342 -0.54 -2.11 10.42
C HIS A 342 -2.06 -1.92 10.56
N ILE A 343 -2.80 -2.84 11.20
CA ILE A 343 -4.24 -2.65 11.47
C ILE A 343 -4.49 -2.44 12.97
N VAL A 344 -5.28 -1.41 13.30
CA VAL A 344 -5.71 -1.09 14.67
C VAL A 344 -7.21 -0.86 14.65
N ASP A 345 -7.97 -1.55 15.49
CA ASP A 345 -9.40 -1.29 15.66
C ASP A 345 -9.64 -0.27 16.77
N GLY A 346 -10.51 0.70 16.49
CA GLY A 346 -11.20 1.53 17.48
C GLY A 346 -12.69 1.18 17.55
N PRO A 347 -13.49 1.92 18.34
CA PRO A 347 -14.87 1.55 18.67
C PRO A 347 -15.83 1.42 17.48
N GLU A 348 -15.65 2.23 16.44
CA GLU A 348 -16.49 2.22 15.23
C GLU A 348 -15.76 1.88 13.93
N HIS A 349 -14.42 1.97 13.94
CA HIS A 349 -13.61 1.97 12.73
C HIS A 349 -12.35 1.13 12.91
N ARG A 350 -12.03 0.36 11.88
CA ARG A 350 -10.73 -0.24 11.63
C ARG A 350 -9.83 0.77 10.92
N TYR A 351 -8.65 0.98 11.46
CA TYR A 351 -7.63 1.90 10.95
C TYR A 351 -6.46 1.12 10.36
N PHE A 352 -6.03 1.50 9.16
CA PHE A 352 -4.82 0.97 8.53
C PHE A 352 -3.72 2.04 8.58
N LEU A 353 -2.64 1.80 9.31
CA LEU A 353 -1.68 2.82 9.75
C LEU A 353 -0.24 2.37 9.48
N GLY A 354 0.51 3.11 8.63
CA GLY A 354 1.88 2.74 8.30
C GLY A 354 2.75 3.88 7.73
N LEU A 355 4.01 3.93 8.17
CA LEU A 355 5.03 4.89 7.75
C LEU A 355 5.71 4.43 6.45
N VAL A 356 5.59 5.22 5.38
CA VAL A 356 6.14 4.95 4.05
C VAL A 356 7.23 5.95 3.63
N ASP A 357 7.87 5.73 2.48
CA ASP A 357 8.87 6.62 1.89
C ASP A 357 10.19 6.76 2.70
N LEU A 358 10.59 5.67 3.35
CA LEU A 358 11.73 5.55 4.28
C LEU A 358 13.14 5.77 3.67
N THR A 359 13.25 6.17 2.40
CA THR A 359 14.53 6.21 1.65
C THR A 359 15.03 7.62 1.33
N THR A 360 14.37 8.67 1.86
CA THR A 360 14.74 10.07 1.59
C THR A 360 15.65 10.62 2.69
N VAL A 361 16.97 10.56 2.48
CA VAL A 361 17.97 11.04 3.45
C VAL A 361 18.20 12.56 3.36
N TYR A 362 18.33 13.22 4.52
CA TYR A 362 18.57 14.66 4.69
C TYR A 362 20.03 15.06 4.39
N GLY A 363 20.41 15.02 3.11
CA GLY A 363 21.70 15.51 2.63
C GLY A 363 21.71 17.01 2.26
N LEU A 364 22.84 17.50 1.74
CA LEU A 364 23.02 18.91 1.32
C LEU A 364 21.92 19.42 0.38
N ARG A 365 21.47 18.60 -0.57
CA ARG A 365 20.38 18.97 -1.49
C ARG A 365 19.06 19.26 -0.76
N LYS A 366 18.78 18.54 0.34
CA LYS A 366 17.59 18.74 1.17
C LYS A 366 17.72 19.95 2.10
N ARG A 367 18.93 20.26 2.57
CA ARG A 367 19.23 21.52 3.28
C ARG A 367 18.99 22.75 2.38
N LEU A 368 19.41 22.68 1.12
CA LEU A 368 19.15 23.75 0.14
C LEU A 368 17.65 23.84 -0.23
N GLU A 369 16.97 22.71 -0.41
CA GLU A 369 15.52 22.66 -0.63
C GLU A 369 14.75 23.28 0.56
N GLN A 370 15.19 23.03 1.80
CA GLN A 370 14.66 23.65 3.00
C GLN A 370 14.85 25.17 2.97
N LEU A 371 16.08 25.66 2.78
CA LEU A 371 16.38 27.10 2.75
C LEU A 371 15.50 27.83 1.71
N TRP A 372 15.39 27.27 0.51
CA TRP A 372 14.55 27.83 -0.55
C TRP A 372 13.06 27.83 -0.18
N LYS A 373 12.54 26.78 0.47
CA LYS A 373 11.13 26.77 0.93
C LYS A 373 10.90 27.75 2.08
N THR A 374 11.85 27.92 3.00
CA THR A 374 11.76 28.93 4.07
C THR A 374 11.60 30.33 3.49
N LEU A 375 12.37 30.65 2.45
CA LEU A 375 12.28 31.94 1.74
C LEU A 375 10.98 32.09 0.93
N ARG A 376 10.51 31.01 0.28
CA ARG A 376 9.33 31.05 -0.59
C ARG A 376 8.00 31.00 0.16
N TYR A 377 7.95 30.38 1.33
CA TYR A 377 6.73 30.13 2.10
C TYR A 377 6.91 30.59 3.57
N PRO A 378 7.16 31.89 3.82
CA PRO A 378 7.32 32.40 5.17
C PRO A 378 6.07 32.10 6.02
N GLY A 379 6.29 31.71 7.28
CA GLY A 379 5.23 31.37 8.25
C GLY A 379 4.51 30.04 8.01
N ARG A 380 4.77 29.30 6.91
CA ARG A 380 4.06 28.06 6.58
C ARG A 380 4.88 26.81 6.84
N THR A 381 4.20 25.72 7.23
CA THR A 381 4.85 24.43 7.48
C THR A 381 5.03 23.60 6.19
N PHE A 382 6.21 23.00 6.02
CA PHE A 382 6.52 22.13 4.87
C PHE A 382 7.37 20.92 5.26
N SER A 383 7.39 19.90 4.39
CA SER A 383 7.97 18.60 4.71
C SER A 383 9.51 18.62 4.83
N THR A 384 10.23 19.43 4.05
CA THR A 384 11.70 19.45 4.09
C THR A 384 12.24 20.33 5.21
N VAL A 385 12.26 19.79 6.42
CA VAL A 385 12.92 20.35 7.62
C VAL A 385 13.96 19.37 8.16
N SER A 386 14.69 19.73 9.23
CA SER A 386 15.60 18.78 9.88
C SER A 386 14.84 17.56 10.41
N PRO A 387 15.40 16.33 10.37
CA PRO A 387 14.70 15.12 10.81
C PRO A 387 14.16 15.18 12.24
N ALA A 388 14.86 15.86 13.16
CA ALA A 388 14.38 16.07 14.53
C ALA A 388 13.13 16.96 14.61
N CYS A 389 13.05 18.02 13.78
CA CYS A 389 11.86 18.85 13.66
C CYS A 389 10.72 18.08 12.96
N TYR A 390 11.06 17.29 11.93
CA TYR A 390 10.10 16.46 11.20
C TYR A 390 9.40 15.44 12.10
N ALA A 391 10.19 14.63 12.82
CA ALA A 391 9.69 13.59 13.71
C ALA A 391 8.77 14.17 14.79
N ARG A 392 9.25 15.22 15.50
CA ARG A 392 8.46 15.91 16.53
C ARG A 392 7.13 16.43 15.98
N ARG A 393 7.15 17.11 14.83
CA ARG A 393 5.95 17.66 14.20
C ARG A 393 4.95 16.57 13.80
N LEU A 394 5.41 15.43 13.29
CA LEU A 394 4.52 14.32 12.94
C LEU A 394 3.92 13.67 14.18
N CYS A 395 4.70 13.43 15.24
CA CYS A 395 4.18 12.93 16.52
C CYS A 395 3.15 13.88 17.13
N GLN A 396 3.43 15.18 17.18
CA GLN A 396 2.49 16.20 17.66
C GLN A 396 1.21 16.26 16.82
N TRP A 397 1.32 16.10 15.49
CA TRP A 397 0.14 15.99 14.64
C TRP A 397 -0.70 14.77 15.00
N VAL A 398 -0.08 13.60 15.18
CA VAL A 398 -0.81 12.37 15.55
C VAL A 398 -1.45 12.50 16.94
N GLU A 399 -0.74 13.04 17.92
CA GLU A 399 -1.24 13.27 19.28
C GLU A 399 -2.47 14.19 19.30
N ALA A 400 -2.48 15.23 18.46
CA ALA A 400 -3.59 16.19 18.34
C ALA A 400 -4.79 15.69 17.50
N HIS A 401 -4.63 14.60 16.75
CA HIS A 401 -5.67 14.03 15.88
C HIS A 401 -6.06 12.60 16.26
N THR A 402 -5.66 12.12 17.44
CA THR A 402 -6.06 10.83 18.02
C THR A 402 -6.76 11.04 19.36
N GLU A 403 -7.80 10.25 19.62
CA GLU A 403 -8.51 10.15 20.91
C GLU A 403 -8.64 8.69 21.36
#